data_AF-A0AA38PE92-F1
#
_entry.id   AF-A0AA38PE92-F1
#
_cell.length_a   1.000
_cell.length_b   1.000
_cell.length_c   1.000
_cell.angle_alpha   90.00
_cell.angle_beta   90.00
_cell.angle_gamma   90.00
#
_symmetry.space_group_name_H-M   'P 1'
#
loop_
_entity.id
_entity.type
_entity.pdbx_description
1 polymer ?
#
loop_
_entity_poly.entity_id
_entity_poly.type
_entity_poly.pdbx_seq_one_letter_code
_entity_poly.pdbx_strand_id
1 'polypeptide(L)'
;MDPPYYILFSTQPANSSSLGHPTIQYQYADDSPLALLPQHPDEHVLLLEFDQTSSVPTVTSTSRTLAVTGIKVEEAPGAAVAEDKHNDRMYIIEATTAPVEDKLQLSSERPSPHTVLAQFKQRKVNLFR
;
A
#
# COMPACT_ATOMS: atom_id res chain seq x y z
N MET A 1 -1.01 -17.69 16.53
CA MET A 1 -0.78 -17.52 15.09
C MET A 1 0.35 -16.54 14.94
N ASP A 2 1.34 -16.89 14.12
CA ASP A 2 2.50 -16.02 13.88
C ASP A 2 2.08 -14.80 13.06
N PRO A 3 2.70 -13.62 13.30
CA PRO A 3 2.35 -12.42 12.58
C PRO A 3 2.68 -12.55 11.08
N PRO A 4 2.03 -11.77 10.20
CA PRO A 4 2.33 -11.73 8.78
C PRO A 4 3.82 -11.50 8.52
N TYR A 5 4.48 -12.38 7.76
CA TYR A 5 5.93 -12.33 7.54
C TYR A 5 6.28 -12.07 6.06
N TYR A 6 5.63 -12.77 5.15
CA TYR A 6 5.85 -12.61 3.72
C TYR A 6 4.99 -11.47 3.16
N ILE A 7 5.49 -10.23 3.28
CA ILE A 7 4.79 -9.03 2.80
C ILE A 7 5.48 -8.50 1.54
N LEU A 8 4.69 -8.28 0.50
CA LEU A 8 5.10 -7.65 -0.76
C LEU A 8 4.23 -6.44 -1.05
N PHE A 9 4.75 -5.48 -1.79
CA PHE A 9 3.97 -4.37 -2.32
C PHE A 9 4.13 -4.26 -3.84
N SER A 10 3.07 -3.81 -4.51
CA SER A 10 3.01 -3.57 -5.95
C SER A 10 2.48 -2.16 -6.19
N THR A 11 3.19 -1.36 -6.99
CA THR A 11 2.78 0.02 -7.32
C THR A 11 2.33 0.13 -8.77
N GLN A 12 1.09 0.54 -9.01
CA GLN A 12 0.57 0.90 -10.34
C GLN A 12 0.73 2.40 -10.66
N PRO A 13 0.93 2.79 -11.93
CA PRO A 13 0.88 1.98 -13.15
C PRO A 13 2.28 1.55 -13.58
N ALA A 14 2.95 0.69 -12.81
CA ALA A 14 4.10 0.00 -13.35
C ALA A 14 3.59 -0.90 -14.48
N ASN A 15 4.02 -0.60 -15.71
CA ASN A 15 3.77 -1.43 -16.91
C ASN A 15 4.46 -2.81 -16.81
N SER A 16 5.08 -3.09 -15.66
CA SER A 16 5.67 -4.32 -15.19
C SER A 16 5.12 -4.60 -13.79
N SER A 17 4.79 -5.86 -13.48
CA SER A 17 4.40 -6.28 -12.13
C SER A 17 5.64 -6.30 -11.22
N SER A 18 6.17 -5.13 -10.83
CA SER A 18 7.26 -5.06 -9.87
C SER A 18 6.73 -5.33 -8.47
N LEU A 19 7.16 -6.43 -7.86
CA LEU A 19 6.93 -6.73 -6.45
C LEU A 19 8.14 -6.28 -5.65
N GLY A 20 7.94 -5.39 -4.68
CA GLY A 20 8.97 -4.93 -3.77
C GLY A 20 8.77 -5.50 -2.36
N HIS A 21 9.86 -5.60 -1.61
CA HIS A 21 9.82 -5.90 -0.18
C HIS A 21 9.87 -4.60 0.63
N PRO A 22 8.86 -4.33 1.47
CA PRO A 22 8.93 -3.20 2.41
C PRO A 22 9.82 -3.56 3.60
N THR A 23 10.27 -2.53 4.33
CA THR A 23 10.78 -2.74 5.69
C THR A 23 9.58 -3.01 6.59
N ILE A 24 9.59 -4.13 7.31
CA ILE A 24 8.49 -4.56 8.15
C ILE A 24 8.81 -4.20 9.60
N GLN A 25 7.90 -3.49 10.25
CA GLN A 25 7.95 -3.19 11.68
C GLN A 25 6.65 -3.67 12.33
N TYR A 26 6.78 -4.56 13.32
CA TYR A 26 5.64 -5.01 14.10
C TYR A 26 5.41 -4.04 15.26
N GLN A 27 4.16 -3.65 15.43
CA GLN A 27 3.72 -2.79 16.51
C GLN A 27 2.64 -3.53 17.29
N TYR A 28 2.84 -3.68 18.59
CA TYR A 28 1.87 -4.30 19.49
C TYR A 28 1.11 -3.25 20.30
N ALA A 29 0.05 -3.68 20.99
CA ALA A 29 -0.85 -2.77 21.72
C ALA A 29 -0.15 -1.92 22.80
N ASP A 30 0.97 -2.42 23.34
CA ASP A 30 1.72 -1.77 24.40
C ASP A 30 2.82 -0.82 23.87
N ASP A 31 3.05 -0.80 22.55
CA ASP A 31 4.09 0.01 21.93
C ASP A 31 3.61 1.45 21.65
N SER A 32 4.52 2.42 21.66
CA SER A 32 4.19 3.84 21.45
C SER A 32 3.70 4.12 20.03
N PRO A 33 2.55 4.81 19.83
CA PRO A 33 2.01 5.10 18.50
C PRO A 33 2.87 6.09 17.71
N LEU A 34 3.79 6.80 18.37
CA LEU A 34 4.72 7.73 17.71
C LEU A 34 5.71 7.00 16.78
N ALA A 35 5.93 5.69 16.98
CA ALA A 35 6.77 4.89 16.12
C ALA A 35 6.19 4.69 14.70
N LEU A 36 4.89 4.92 14.52
CA LEU A 36 4.18 4.75 13.23
C LEU A 36 4.26 5.99 12.33
N LEU A 37 4.86 7.07 12.81
CA LEU A 37 4.96 8.32 12.06
C LEU A 37 6.14 8.24 11.08
N PRO A 38 5.96 8.71 9.83
CA PRO A 38 7.07 8.86 8.89
C PRO A 38 8.18 9.71 9.51
N GLN A 39 9.42 9.20 9.46
CA GLN A 39 10.61 9.89 9.95
C GLN A 39 11.20 10.81 8.87
N HIS A 40 10.95 10.49 7.60
CA HIS A 40 11.43 11.26 6.46
C HIS A 40 10.28 11.73 5.54
N PRO A 41 10.43 12.89 4.86
CA PRO A 41 9.40 13.42 3.95
C PRO A 41 9.03 12.49 2.79
N ASP A 42 10.00 11.70 2.32
CA ASP A 42 9.85 10.78 1.18
C ASP A 42 9.48 9.36 1.62
N GLU A 43 9.26 9.15 2.91
CA GLU A 43 8.88 7.85 3.44
C GLU A 43 7.39 7.57 3.21
N HIS A 44 7.08 6.33 2.85
CA HIS A 44 5.72 5.85 2.66
C HIS A 44 5.43 4.76 3.67
N VAL A 45 4.67 5.11 4.70
CA VAL A 45 4.25 4.17 5.74
C VAL A 45 2.88 3.58 5.37
N LEU A 46 2.84 2.25 5.30
CA LEU A 46 1.62 1.48 5.11
C LEU A 46 1.35 0.71 6.39
N LEU A 47 0.13 0.82 6.91
CA LEU A 47 -0.28 0.14 8.13
C LEU A 47 -1.12 -1.09 7.76
N LEU A 48 -0.62 -2.26 8.12
CA LEU A 48 -1.33 -3.54 7.98
C LEU A 48 -1.88 -3.94 9.35
N GLU A 49 -3.19 -3.81 9.52
CA GLU A 49 -3.90 -4.19 10.73
C GLU A 49 -4.21 -5.68 10.68
N PHE A 50 -3.50 -6.45 11.50
CA PHE A 50 -3.68 -7.88 11.63
C PHE A 50 -4.38 -8.21 12.94
N ASP A 51 -5.61 -8.71 12.84
CA ASP A 51 -6.33 -9.32 13.94
C ASP A 51 -6.35 -10.84 13.77
N GLN A 52 -6.15 -11.58 14.85
CA GLN A 52 -6.19 -13.04 14.87
C GLN A 52 -7.59 -13.60 14.54
N THR A 53 -8.64 -12.78 14.64
CA THR A 53 -10.01 -13.20 14.32
C THR A 53 -10.37 -13.06 12.83
N SER A 54 -9.63 -12.24 12.08
CA SER A 54 -9.86 -11.99 10.66
C SER A 54 -8.87 -12.76 9.78
N SER A 55 -9.37 -13.39 8.72
CA SER A 55 -8.51 -14.06 7.73
C SER A 55 -7.82 -13.10 6.77
N VAL A 56 -8.37 -11.89 6.58
CA VAL A 56 -7.84 -10.87 5.68
C VAL A 56 -7.57 -9.61 6.49
N PRO A 57 -6.30 -9.15 6.56
CA PRO A 57 -5.96 -7.93 7.27
C PRO A 57 -6.39 -6.70 6.48
N THR A 58 -6.62 -5.60 7.19
CA THR A 58 -6.91 -4.31 6.59
C THR A 58 -5.61 -3.57 6.34
N VAL A 59 -5.49 -2.86 5.21
CA VAL A 59 -4.30 -2.07 4.91
C VAL A 59 -4.70 -0.62 4.66
N THR A 60 -3.98 0.29 5.30
CA THR A 60 -4.16 1.74 5.13
C THR A 60 -2.82 2.39 4.78
N SER A 61 -2.87 3.48 4.02
CA SER A 61 -1.69 4.29 3.71
C SER A 61 -1.75 5.59 4.51
N THR A 62 -0.63 5.99 5.11
CA THR A 62 -0.48 7.33 5.72
C THR A 62 0.17 8.32 4.75
N SER A 63 0.60 7.84 3.57
CA SER A 63 1.23 8.67 2.54
C SER A 63 0.20 9.54 1.80
N ARG A 64 0.63 10.73 1.40
CA ARG A 64 -0.17 11.65 0.56
C ARG A 64 -0.15 11.29 -0.91
N THR A 65 0.89 10.59 -1.34
CA THR A 65 1.18 10.34 -2.76
C THR A 65 1.00 8.87 -3.12
N LEU A 66 0.76 8.00 -2.14
CA LEU A 66 0.56 6.57 -2.33
C LEU A 66 -0.76 6.15 -1.69
N ALA A 67 -1.66 5.58 -2.48
CA ALA A 67 -2.95 5.07 -2.02
C ALA A 67 -3.02 3.56 -2.19
N VAL A 68 -3.47 2.84 -1.16
CA VAL A 68 -3.72 1.40 -1.23
C VAL A 68 -5.01 1.15 -2.00
N THR A 69 -4.98 0.25 -2.97
CA THR A 69 -6.13 -0.17 -3.77
C THR A 69 -6.66 -1.52 -3.34
N GLY A 70 -5.83 -2.36 -2.72
CA GLY A 70 -6.25 -3.68 -2.25
C GLY A 70 -5.15 -4.47 -1.58
N ILE A 71 -5.53 -5.65 -1.09
CA ILE A 71 -4.62 -6.66 -0.57
C ILE A 71 -5.01 -8.04 -1.11
N LYS A 72 -4.02 -8.80 -1.55
CA LYS A 72 -4.17 -10.21 -1.92
C LYS A 72 -3.46 -11.07 -0.89
N VAL A 73 -4.10 -12.18 -0.52
CA VAL A 73 -3.54 -13.15 0.42
C VAL A 73 -3.41 -14.48 -0.31
N GLU A 74 -2.19 -14.98 -0.40
CA GLU A 74 -1.85 -16.23 -1.08
C GLU A 74 -1.03 -17.13 -0.15
N GLU A 75 -0.75 -18.36 -0.58
CA GLU A 75 0.20 -19.24 0.11
C GLU A 75 1.63 -18.83 -0.27
N ALA A 76 2.50 -18.70 0.72
CA ALA A 76 3.89 -18.33 0.50
C ALA A 76 4.67 -19.52 -0.09
N PRO A 77 5.20 -19.42 -1.33
CA PRO A 77 5.97 -20.48 -1.93
C PRO A 77 7.20 -20.81 -1.08
N GLY A 78 7.32 -22.07 -0.67
CA GLY A 78 8.46 -22.54 0.12
C GLY A 78 8.36 -22.29 1.63
N ALA A 79 7.30 -21.65 2.14
CA ALA A 79 7.13 -21.46 3.58
C ALA A 79 6.88 -22.79 4.33
N ALA A 80 6.11 -23.70 3.75
CA ALA A 80 5.79 -25.00 4.34
C ALA A 80 7.01 -25.94 4.54
N VAL A 81 8.15 -25.63 3.91
CA VAL A 81 9.41 -26.39 4.02
C VAL A 81 10.50 -25.63 4.80
N ALA A 82 10.20 -24.42 5.28
CA ALA A 82 11.13 -23.65 6.09
C ALA A 82 11.28 -24.28 7.50
N GLU A 83 12.51 -24.29 8.02
CA GLU A 83 12.79 -24.77 9.38
C GLU A 83 12.19 -23.83 10.44
N ASP A 84 12.12 -22.54 10.11
CA ASP A 84 11.48 -21.51 10.94
C ASP A 84 9.98 -21.49 10.66
N LYS A 85 9.19 -21.79 11.71
CA LYS A 85 7.72 -21.73 11.65
C LYS A 85 7.28 -20.27 11.65
N HIS A 86 7.10 -19.73 10.46
CA HIS A 86 6.42 -18.46 10.24
C HIS A 86 5.01 -18.69 9.69
N ASN A 87 4.27 -17.60 9.55
CA ASN A 87 2.98 -17.64 8.89
C ASN A 87 3.17 -18.00 7.40
N ASP A 88 2.58 -19.12 6.96
CA ASP A 88 2.67 -19.63 5.58
C ASP A 88 1.91 -18.79 4.55
N ARG A 89 1.33 -17.65 4.95
CA ARG A 89 0.61 -16.74 4.05
C ARG A 89 1.52 -15.63 3.53
N MET A 90 1.36 -15.33 2.25
CA MET A 90 1.91 -14.16 1.59
C MET A 90 0.84 -13.08 1.43
N TYR A 91 1.22 -11.85 1.73
CA TYR A 91 0.35 -10.68 1.67
C TYR A 91 0.91 -9.71 0.62
N ILE A 92 0.17 -9.49 -0.46
CA ILE A 92 0.55 -8.59 -1.55
C ILE A 92 -0.32 -7.35 -1.46
N ILE A 93 0.29 -6.23 -1.08
CA ILE A 93 -0.37 -4.92 -1.00
C ILE A 93 -0.33 -4.29 -2.38
N GLU A 94 -1.51 -3.97 -2.91
CA GLU A 94 -1.65 -3.25 -4.17
C GLU A 94 -1.84 -1.76 -3.86
N ALA A 95 -0.98 -0.93 -4.44
CA ALA A 95 -1.01 0.50 -4.26
C ALA A 95 -0.87 1.23 -5.59
N THR A 96 -1.32 2.47 -5.62
CA THR A 96 -1.17 3.36 -6.77
C THR A 96 -0.61 4.70 -6.32
N THR A 97 0.29 5.26 -7.12
CA THR A 97 0.79 6.61 -6.86
C THR A 97 -0.28 7.61 -7.28
N ALA A 98 -0.84 8.34 -6.32
CA ALA A 98 -1.65 9.51 -6.61
C ALA A 98 -0.73 10.59 -7.19
N PRO A 99 -1.04 11.17 -8.36
CA PRO A 99 -0.32 12.33 -8.83
C PRO A 99 -0.46 13.41 -7.75
N VAL A 100 0.67 13.91 -7.25
CA VAL A 100 0.69 15.09 -6.40
C VAL A 100 -0.06 16.17 -7.17
N GLU A 101 -1.20 16.62 -6.66
CA GLU A 101 -1.73 17.90 -7.10
C GLU A 101 -0.71 18.92 -6.62
N ASP A 102 0.24 19.20 -7.51
CA ASP A 102 1.31 20.13 -7.26
C ASP A 102 0.65 21.46 -6.91
N LYS A 103 0.66 21.79 -5.62
CA LYS A 103 0.15 23.03 -5.08
C LYS A 103 1.11 24.17 -5.41
N LEU A 104 1.70 24.17 -6.61
CA LEU A 104 2.56 25.20 -7.18
C LEU A 104 2.48 25.19 -8.71
N GLN A 105 1.28 25.33 -9.27
CA GLN A 105 1.12 26.12 -10.50
C GLN A 105 0.37 27.40 -10.18
N LEU A 106 1.08 28.27 -9.46
CA LEU A 106 0.89 29.71 -9.51
C LEU A 106 1.41 30.23 -10.88
N SER A 107 0.90 29.67 -11.97
CA SER A 107 1.17 30.12 -13.34
C SER A 107 -0.11 29.97 -14.16
N SER A 108 -1.02 30.91 -13.95
CA SER A 108 -1.98 31.50 -14.91
C SER A 108 -2.75 30.64 -15.93
N GLU A 109 -2.83 29.32 -15.84
CA GLU A 109 -3.65 28.55 -16.78
C GLU A 109 -4.48 27.50 -16.06
N ARG A 110 -5.76 27.83 -15.86
CA ARG A 110 -6.74 26.87 -15.36
C ARG A 110 -6.71 25.65 -16.30
N PRO A 111 -6.55 24.42 -15.78
CA PRO A 111 -6.59 23.24 -16.61
C PRO A 111 -7.91 23.21 -17.38
N SER A 112 -7.83 22.92 -18.68
CA SER A 112 -9.02 22.93 -19.53
C SER A 112 -10.07 21.96 -18.97
N PRO A 113 -11.38 22.28 -19.04
CA PRO A 113 -12.45 21.41 -18.57
C PRO A 113 -12.38 19.99 -19.17
N HIS A 114 -11.84 19.87 -20.38
CA HIS A 114 -11.63 18.59 -21.06
C HIS A 114 -10.55 17.74 -20.37
N THR A 115 -9.47 18.36 -19.91
CA THR A 115 -8.40 17.67 -19.17
C THR A 115 -8.91 17.14 -17.83
N VAL A 116 -9.68 17.96 -17.11
CA VAL A 116 -10.31 17.56 -15.84
C VAL A 116 -11.30 16.42 -16.05
N LEU A 117 -12.11 16.48 -17.12
CA LEU A 117 -13.09 15.43 -17.42
C LEU A 117 -12.41 14.12 -17.85
N ALA A 118 -11.32 14.19 -18.61
CA ALA A 118 -10.56 13.01 -19.02
C ALA A 118 -9.94 12.30 -17.81
N GLN A 119 -9.32 13.08 -16.89
CA GLN A 119 -8.79 12.55 -15.64
C GLN A 119 -9.87 11.93 -14.75
N PHE A 120 -11.03 12.57 -14.64
CA PHE A 120 -12.16 12.04 -13.87
C PHE A 120 -12.68 10.72 -14.45
N LYS A 121 -12.81 10.63 -15.79
CA LYS A 121 -13.22 9.39 -16.47
C LYS A 121 -12.22 8.27 -16.25
N GLN A 122 -10.93 8.57 -16.33
CA GLN A 122 -9.86 7.61 -16.07
C GLN A 122 -9.87 7.09 -14.63
N ARG A 123 -10.07 7.98 -13.63
CA ARG A 123 -10.20 7.58 -12.22
C ARG A 123 -11.41 6.69 -11.97
N LYS A 124 -12.54 6.96 -12.64
CA LYS A 124 -13.75 6.15 -12.50
C LYS A 124 -13.58 4.71 -13.02
N VAL A 125 -12.78 4.51 -14.06
CA VAL A 125 -12.50 3.18 -14.62
C VAL A 125 -11.71 2.29 -13.64
N ASN A 126 -10.91 2.88 -12.75
CA ASN A 126 -10.11 2.13 -11.79
C ASN A 126 -10.83 1.83 -10.47
N LEU A 127 -12.00 2.42 -10.21
CA LEU A 127 -12.76 2.26 -8.96
C LEU A 127 -13.91 1.23 -9.05
N PHE A 128 -14.24 0.76 -10.26
CA PHE A 128 -15.35 -0.17 -10.49
C PHE A 128 -14.91 -1.41 -11.29
N ARG A 129 -13.90 -2.13 -10.79
CA ARG A 129 -13.53 -3.45 -11.32
C ARG A 129 -13.48 -4.49 -10.21
#